data_AF-A0A7W9PH44-F1
#
_entry.id   AF-A0A7W9PH44-F1
#
_cell.length_a   1.000
_cell.length_b   1.000
_cell.length_c   1.000
_cell.angle_alpha   90.00
_cell.angle_beta   90.00
_cell.angle_gamma   90.00
#
_symmetry.space_group_name_H-M   'P 1'
#
loop_
_entity.id
_entity.type
_entity.pdbx_description
1 polymer ?
#
loop_
_entity_poly.entity_id
_entity_poly.type
_entity_poly.pdbx_seq_one_letter_code
_entity_poly.pdbx_strand_id
1 'polypeptide(L)'
;MLIDETVRCVREEGFSAASARHIIERAGVSWGVIQHHFGDRDGLLTAVIDDAVDSLVASLEALSDPALIIDTEELVRATWEAFANPKAMAGLEILIATKDLRSTLNTRHMQRLFAALAGVNRRFDAGGDRAHATALGMLLWTTPVAMMIAETFATLPLPVEDAQKAIAGLIDHHR
;
A
#
# COMPACT_ATOMS: atom_id res chain seq x y z
N MET A 1 8.51 -14.43 -8.34
CA MET A 1 9.92 -14.55 -8.83
C MET A 1 10.43 -13.23 -9.39
N LEU A 2 10.00 -12.74 -10.57
CA LEU A 2 10.45 -11.43 -11.08
C LEU A 2 9.75 -10.23 -10.41
N ILE A 3 8.46 -10.34 -10.12
CA ILE A 3 7.72 -9.31 -9.36
C ILE A 3 8.35 -9.14 -7.97
N ASP A 4 8.48 -10.23 -7.21
CA ASP A 4 9.07 -10.18 -5.86
C ASP A 4 10.53 -9.70 -5.87
N GLU A 5 11.33 -10.10 -6.86
CA GLU A 5 12.71 -9.61 -6.97
C GLU A 5 12.77 -8.13 -7.34
N THR A 6 11.82 -7.64 -8.14
CA THR A 6 11.71 -6.21 -8.45
C THR A 6 11.33 -5.44 -7.18
N VAL A 7 10.38 -5.94 -6.40
CA VAL A 7 10.02 -5.37 -5.08
C VAL A 7 11.26 -5.32 -4.18
N ARG A 8 12.01 -6.42 -4.07
CA ARG A 8 13.25 -6.44 -3.27
C ARG A 8 14.29 -5.44 -3.77
N CYS A 9 14.54 -5.39 -5.07
CA CYS A 9 15.49 -4.46 -5.67
C CYS A 9 15.12 -3.00 -5.35
N VAL A 10 13.85 -2.63 -5.50
CA VAL A 10 13.36 -1.29 -5.17
C VAL A 10 13.50 -1.01 -3.67
N ARG A 11 13.15 -1.97 -2.81
CA ARG A 11 13.23 -1.79 -1.35
C ARG A 11 14.65 -1.73 -0.79
N GLU A 12 15.58 -2.46 -1.38
CA GLU A 12 16.97 -2.55 -0.92
C GLU A 12 17.85 -1.43 -1.52
N GLU A 13 17.60 -1.02 -2.77
CA GLU A 13 18.49 -0.16 -3.55
C GLU A 13 17.81 1.09 -4.12
N GLY A 14 16.50 1.24 -3.92
CA GLY A 14 15.69 2.32 -4.50
C GLY A 14 15.31 2.08 -5.97
N PHE A 15 14.28 2.79 -6.44
CA PHE A 15 13.77 2.64 -7.79
C PHE A 15 14.80 2.96 -8.90
N SER A 16 15.72 3.90 -8.64
CA SER A 16 16.74 4.29 -9.63
C SER A 16 17.71 3.15 -9.98
N ALA A 17 17.96 2.23 -9.05
CA ALA A 17 18.79 1.04 -9.26
C ALA A 17 18.03 -0.10 -9.97
N ALA A 18 16.69 -0.09 -9.96
CA ALA A 18 15.83 -1.12 -10.53
C ALA A 18 15.74 -1.06 -12.07
N SER A 19 16.90 -1.14 -12.73
CA SER A 19 16.99 -1.33 -14.17
C SER A 19 16.62 -2.76 -14.55
N ALA A 20 16.06 -2.94 -15.75
CA ALA A 20 15.66 -4.26 -16.22
C ALA A 20 16.84 -5.26 -16.24
N ARG A 21 18.04 -4.78 -16.57
CA ARG A 21 19.29 -5.54 -16.53
C ARG A 21 19.65 -5.98 -15.11
N HIS A 22 19.59 -5.05 -14.16
CA HIS A 22 19.90 -5.35 -12.75
C HIS A 22 18.91 -6.35 -12.16
N ILE A 23 17.61 -6.20 -12.47
CA ILE A 23 16.57 -7.11 -12.01
C ILE A 23 16.80 -8.54 -12.54
N ILE A 24 17.13 -8.72 -13.83
CA ILE A 24 17.38 -10.07 -14.37
C ILE A 24 18.68 -10.68 -13.83
N GLU A 25 19.71 -9.86 -13.60
CA GLU A 25 20.97 -10.30 -12.99
C GLU A 25 20.72 -10.79 -11.55
N ARG A 26 19.96 -10.03 -10.76
CA ARG A 26 19.55 -10.42 -9.39
C ARG A 26 18.65 -11.65 -9.36
N ALA A 27 17.70 -11.76 -10.29
CA ALA A 27 16.78 -12.90 -10.39
C ALA A 27 17.43 -14.17 -10.98
N GLY A 28 18.66 -14.08 -11.51
CA GLY A 28 19.33 -15.19 -12.17
C GLY A 28 18.65 -15.66 -13.45
N VAL A 29 17.98 -14.76 -14.17
CA VAL A 29 17.24 -15.07 -15.41
C VAL A 29 17.76 -14.29 -16.61
N SER A 30 17.32 -14.68 -17.82
CA SER A 30 17.65 -13.95 -19.05
C SER A 30 16.64 -12.85 -19.36
N TRP A 31 17.04 -11.88 -20.19
CA TRP A 31 16.14 -10.84 -20.72
C TRP A 31 14.91 -11.41 -21.44
N GLY A 32 15.06 -12.58 -22.09
CA GLY A 32 13.97 -13.26 -22.78
C GLY A 32 12.78 -13.59 -21.88
N VAL A 33 13.00 -13.77 -20.56
CA VAL A 33 11.93 -13.99 -19.59
C VAL A 33 11.08 -12.72 -19.42
N ILE A 34 11.70 -11.54 -19.36
CA ILE A 34 10.95 -10.28 -19.29
C ILE A 34 10.14 -10.08 -20.57
N GLN A 35 10.74 -10.28 -21.74
CA GLN A 35 10.03 -10.13 -23.00
C GLN A 35 8.85 -11.09 -23.12
N HIS A 36 9.02 -12.34 -22.71
CA HIS A 36 7.98 -13.35 -22.83
C HIS A 36 6.81 -13.11 -21.87
N HIS A 37 7.07 -12.75 -20.61
CA HIS A 37 6.04 -12.62 -19.59
C HIS A 37 5.44 -11.22 -19.47
N PHE A 38 6.23 -10.19 -19.75
CA PHE A 38 5.88 -8.81 -19.48
C PHE A 38 6.02 -7.90 -20.70
N GLY A 39 6.56 -8.40 -21.82
CA GLY A 39 6.82 -7.63 -23.03
C GLY A 39 8.08 -6.77 -22.93
N ASP A 40 8.15 -5.91 -21.92
CA ASP A 40 9.29 -5.04 -21.64
C ASP A 40 9.42 -4.71 -20.15
N ARG A 41 10.30 -3.75 -19.83
CA ARG A 41 10.51 -3.29 -18.45
C ARG A 41 9.25 -2.62 -17.89
N ASP A 42 8.55 -1.83 -18.69
CA ASP A 42 7.40 -1.06 -18.23
C ASP A 42 6.21 -1.99 -17.97
N GLY A 43 6.06 -3.06 -18.74
CA GLY A 43 5.14 -4.15 -18.46
C GLY A 43 5.48 -4.88 -17.16
N LEU A 44 6.77 -5.10 -16.85
CA LEU A 44 7.18 -5.69 -15.56
C LEU A 44 6.85 -4.75 -14.39
N LEU A 45 7.15 -3.45 -14.53
CA LEU A 45 6.82 -2.45 -13.51
C LEU A 45 5.30 -2.32 -13.31
N THR A 46 4.53 -2.38 -14.39
CA THR A 46 3.05 -2.40 -14.32
C THR A 46 2.56 -3.63 -13.55
N ALA A 47 3.11 -4.82 -13.84
CA ALA A 47 2.75 -6.04 -13.11
C ALA A 47 3.09 -5.97 -11.61
N VAL A 48 4.18 -5.28 -11.24
CA VAL A 48 4.52 -5.04 -9.83
C VAL A 48 3.51 -4.09 -9.16
N ILE A 49 3.11 -3.03 -9.85
CA ILE A 49 2.07 -2.11 -9.34
C ILE A 49 0.73 -2.86 -9.15
N ASP A 50 0.32 -3.66 -10.14
CA ASP A 50 -0.92 -4.42 -10.08
C ASP A 50 -0.90 -5.43 -8.92
N ASP A 51 0.18 -6.20 -8.75
CA ASP A 51 0.36 -7.13 -7.62
C ASP A 51 0.34 -6.41 -6.26
N ALA A 52 0.96 -5.23 -6.17
CA ALA A 52 0.95 -4.41 -4.97
C ALA A 52 -0.46 -3.91 -4.61
N VAL A 53 -1.22 -3.44 -5.60
CA VAL A 53 -2.60 -2.98 -5.40
C VAL A 53 -3.52 -4.14 -5.04
N ASP A 54 -3.42 -5.27 -5.75
CA ASP A 54 -4.26 -6.45 -5.46
C ASP A 54 -3.98 -7.00 -4.05
N SER A 55 -2.72 -7.07 -3.64
CA SER A 55 -2.35 -7.50 -2.29
C SER A 55 -2.87 -6.54 -1.20
N LEU A 56 -2.82 -5.23 -1.46
CA LEU A 56 -3.35 -4.22 -0.55
C LEU A 56 -4.86 -4.32 -0.43
N VAL A 57 -5.57 -4.42 -1.57
CA VAL A 57 -7.02 -4.59 -1.62
C VAL A 57 -7.44 -5.84 -0.84
N ALA A 58 -6.80 -6.99 -1.07
CA ALA A 58 -7.12 -8.22 -0.38
C ALA A 58 -6.96 -8.10 1.14
N SER A 59 -5.90 -7.43 1.59
CA SER A 59 -5.65 -7.20 3.03
C SER A 59 -6.73 -6.32 3.65
N LEU A 60 -7.11 -5.24 2.97
CA LEU A 60 -8.17 -4.33 3.42
C LEU A 60 -9.56 -4.98 3.37
N GLU A 61 -9.84 -5.81 2.37
CA GLU A 61 -11.08 -6.57 2.27
C GLU A 61 -11.23 -7.52 3.46
N ALA A 62 -10.17 -8.24 3.84
CA ALA A 62 -10.16 -9.08 5.04
C ALA A 62 -10.40 -8.26 6.32
N LEU A 63 -9.71 -7.12 6.45
CA LEU A 63 -9.93 -6.15 7.53
C LEU A 63 -11.28 -5.43 7.46
N SER A 64 -12.08 -5.65 6.42
CA SER A 64 -13.44 -5.12 6.25
C SER A 64 -14.56 -6.17 6.38
N ASP A 65 -14.26 -7.45 6.58
CA ASP A 65 -15.24 -8.52 6.89
C ASP A 65 -15.89 -8.40 8.30
N PRO A 66 -17.21 -8.09 8.42
CA PRO A 66 -17.87 -7.88 9.71
C PRO A 66 -17.79 -9.05 10.69
N ALA A 67 -17.49 -10.26 10.20
CA ALA A 67 -17.28 -11.43 11.05
C ALA A 67 -15.93 -11.40 11.79
N LEU A 68 -14.98 -10.56 11.37
CA LEU A 68 -13.70 -10.40 12.03
C LEU A 68 -13.88 -9.65 13.37
N ILE A 69 -13.68 -10.37 14.47
CA ILE A 69 -13.63 -9.79 15.81
C ILE A 69 -12.21 -9.29 16.07
N ILE A 70 -12.06 -7.98 16.06
CA ILE A 70 -10.80 -7.26 16.21
C ILE A 70 -11.10 -5.96 16.97
N ASP A 71 -10.26 -5.59 17.93
CA ASP A 71 -10.41 -4.30 18.61
C ASP A 71 -9.94 -3.14 17.71
N THR A 72 -10.23 -1.92 18.12
CA THR A 72 -9.93 -0.72 17.33
C THR A 72 -8.43 -0.52 17.13
N GLU A 73 -7.62 -0.72 18.18
CA GLU A 73 -6.18 -0.51 18.13
C GLU A 73 -5.53 -1.49 17.15
N GLU A 74 -5.90 -2.77 17.25
CA GLU A 74 -5.45 -3.84 16.39
C GLU A 74 -5.91 -3.64 14.94
N LEU A 75 -7.13 -3.13 14.73
CA LEU A 75 -7.62 -2.79 13.39
C LEU A 75 -6.84 -1.64 12.76
N VAL A 76 -6.51 -0.59 13.53
CA VAL A 76 -5.66 0.51 13.09
C VAL A 76 -4.25 0.00 12.74
N ARG A 77 -3.66 -0.82 13.62
CA ARG A 77 -2.34 -1.43 13.41
C ARG A 77 -2.31 -2.30 12.16
N ALA A 78 -3.28 -3.19 11.98
CA ALA A 78 -3.34 -4.09 10.83
C ALA A 78 -3.60 -3.33 9.52
N THR A 79 -4.45 -2.29 9.55
CA THR A 79 -4.66 -1.41 8.39
C THR A 79 -3.36 -0.72 8.00
N TRP A 80 -2.60 -0.23 8.99
CA TRP A 80 -1.28 0.34 8.73
C TRP A 80 -0.33 -0.66 8.09
N GLU A 81 -0.23 -1.88 8.63
CA GLU A 81 0.64 -2.93 8.08
C GLU A 81 0.28 -3.29 6.64
N ALA A 82 -1.01 -3.27 6.30
CA ALA A 82 -1.45 -3.46 4.92
C ALA A 82 -0.85 -2.40 3.99
N PHE A 83 -0.72 -1.14 4.42
CA PHE A 83 -0.11 -0.06 3.66
C PHE A 83 1.42 -0.07 3.68
N ALA A 84 2.02 -0.36 4.83
CA ALA A 84 3.48 -0.31 5.02
C ALA A 84 4.21 -1.57 4.51
N ASN A 85 3.48 -2.56 3.97
CA ASN A 85 4.10 -3.79 3.50
C ASN A 85 5.08 -3.56 2.32
N PRO A 86 6.09 -4.44 2.14
CA PRO A 86 7.11 -4.26 1.11
C PRO A 86 6.59 -4.06 -0.31
N LYS A 87 5.53 -4.78 -0.69
CA LYS A 87 4.93 -4.71 -2.03
C LYS A 87 4.21 -3.38 -2.24
N ALA A 88 3.39 -2.96 -1.28
CA ALA A 88 2.66 -1.70 -1.33
C ALA A 88 3.63 -0.50 -1.44
N MET A 89 4.70 -0.49 -0.64
CA MET A 89 5.72 0.55 -0.68
C MET A 89 6.49 0.58 -2.01
N ALA A 90 6.94 -0.58 -2.51
CA ALA A 90 7.65 -0.63 -3.79
C ALA A 90 6.74 -0.22 -4.96
N GLY A 91 5.49 -0.69 -4.98
CA GLY A 91 4.50 -0.29 -5.98
C GLY A 91 4.25 1.22 -5.96
N LEU A 92 4.12 1.82 -4.77
CA LEU A 92 3.96 3.27 -4.63
C LEU A 92 5.20 4.04 -5.11
N GLU A 93 6.40 3.58 -4.78
CA GLU A 93 7.65 4.22 -5.23
C GLU A 93 7.77 4.19 -6.77
N ILE A 94 7.50 3.05 -7.40
CA ILE A 94 7.47 2.90 -8.86
C ILE A 94 6.43 3.85 -9.48
N LEU A 95 5.23 3.90 -8.89
CA LEU A 95 4.13 4.75 -9.34
C LEU A 95 4.49 6.25 -9.23
N ILE A 96 5.16 6.65 -8.15
CA ILE A 96 5.61 8.02 -7.94
C ILE A 96 6.69 8.37 -8.97
N ALA A 97 7.66 7.49 -9.18
CA ALA A 97 8.79 7.73 -10.07
C ALA A 97 8.41 7.69 -11.55
N THR A 98 7.33 7.00 -11.92
CA THR A 98 6.97 6.77 -13.33
C THR A 98 5.61 7.36 -13.67
N LYS A 99 5.61 8.62 -14.17
CA LYS A 99 4.37 9.35 -14.48
C LYS A 99 3.48 8.63 -15.52
N ASP A 100 4.08 8.02 -16.53
CA ASP A 100 3.33 7.34 -17.60
C ASP A 100 2.61 6.09 -17.09
N LEU A 101 3.23 5.36 -16.15
CA LEU A 101 2.60 4.20 -15.50
C LEU A 101 1.50 4.57 -14.51
N ARG A 102 1.36 5.84 -14.12
CA ARG A 102 0.18 6.26 -13.33
C ARG A 102 -1.11 6.13 -14.13
N SER A 103 -1.02 6.28 -15.45
CA SER A 103 -2.16 6.11 -16.34
C SER A 103 -2.56 4.64 -16.53
N THR A 104 -1.67 3.69 -16.24
CA THR A 104 -1.96 2.26 -16.34
C THR A 104 -2.73 1.73 -15.14
N LEU A 105 -2.78 2.48 -14.02
CA LEU A 105 -3.75 2.25 -12.95
C LEU A 105 -5.17 2.42 -13.50
N ASN A 106 -5.79 1.30 -13.85
CA ASN A 106 -7.15 1.27 -14.36
C ASN A 106 -8.15 1.70 -13.27
N THR A 107 -9.21 2.40 -13.69
CA THR A 107 -10.41 2.71 -12.90
C THR A 107 -10.88 1.55 -12.02
N ARG A 108 -10.77 0.29 -12.50
CA ARG A 108 -11.13 -0.90 -11.70
C ARG A 108 -10.27 -1.05 -10.44
N HIS A 109 -8.94 -0.91 -10.54
CA HIS A 109 -8.04 -1.00 -9.40
C HIS A 109 -8.34 0.08 -8.37
N MET A 110 -8.55 1.31 -8.83
CA MET A 110 -8.95 2.42 -7.97
C MET A 110 -10.30 2.18 -7.30
N GLN A 111 -11.31 1.70 -8.05
CA GLN A 111 -12.63 1.39 -7.50
C GLN A 111 -12.57 0.30 -6.41
N ARG A 112 -11.81 -0.78 -6.64
CA ARG A 112 -11.64 -1.84 -5.64
C ARG A 112 -10.94 -1.33 -4.39
N LEU A 113 -9.88 -0.55 -4.55
CA LEU A 113 -9.17 0.06 -3.44
C LEU A 113 -10.11 0.97 -2.62
N PHE A 114 -10.84 1.88 -3.27
CA PHE A 114 -11.81 2.74 -2.59
C PHE A 114 -12.92 1.95 -1.88
N ALA A 115 -13.40 0.87 -2.49
CA ALA A 115 -14.44 0.02 -1.88
C ALA A 115 -13.93 -0.71 -0.64
N ALA A 116 -12.74 -1.31 -0.70
CA ALA A 116 -12.11 -1.98 0.43
C ALA A 116 -11.89 -1.02 1.60
N LEU A 117 -11.43 0.19 1.30
CA LEU A 117 -11.23 1.26 2.27
C LEU A 117 -12.51 1.76 2.90
N ALA A 118 -13.55 1.97 2.11
CA ALA A 118 -14.87 2.28 2.64
C ALA A 118 -15.37 1.17 3.57
N GLY A 119 -15.03 -0.09 3.28
CA GLY A 119 -15.31 -1.23 4.14
C GLY A 119 -14.62 -1.13 5.51
N VAL A 120 -13.32 -0.86 5.52
CA VAL A 120 -12.54 -0.65 6.75
C VAL A 120 -13.06 0.57 7.52
N ASN A 121 -13.35 1.68 6.85
CA ASN A 121 -13.92 2.88 7.48
C ASN A 121 -15.26 2.63 8.18
N ARG A 122 -16.14 1.82 7.56
CA ARG A 122 -17.41 1.43 8.19
C ARG A 122 -17.22 0.64 9.49
N ARG A 123 -16.08 -0.02 9.69
CA ARG A 123 -15.78 -0.62 10.99
C ARG A 123 -15.59 0.45 12.06
N PHE A 124 -14.90 1.54 11.75
CA PHE A 124 -14.66 2.61 12.71
C PHE A 124 -15.95 3.37 13.04
N ASP A 125 -16.81 3.60 12.05
CA ASP A 125 -18.08 4.36 12.17
C ASP A 125 -19.23 3.68 12.92
N ALA A 126 -19.02 2.48 13.48
CA ALA A 126 -20.10 1.67 14.07
C ALA A 126 -20.73 2.21 15.38
N GLY A 127 -20.35 3.41 15.86
CA GLY A 127 -20.87 3.99 17.13
C GLY A 127 -21.16 5.50 17.17
N GLY A 128 -20.49 6.34 16.37
CA GLY A 128 -20.44 7.80 16.57
C GLY A 128 -21.21 8.70 15.59
N ASP A 129 -21.33 9.99 15.95
CA ASP A 129 -21.99 11.04 15.17
C ASP A 129 -21.35 11.24 13.78
N ARG A 130 -22.16 11.23 12.71
CA ARG A 130 -21.74 11.16 11.28
C ARG A 130 -20.71 12.21 10.85
N ALA A 131 -20.65 13.34 11.54
CA ALA A 131 -19.68 14.41 11.27
C ALA A 131 -18.26 14.08 11.75
N HIS A 132 -18.12 13.36 12.87
CA HIS A 132 -16.82 12.95 13.44
C HIS A 132 -16.25 11.73 12.72
N ALA A 133 -17.12 10.80 12.33
CA ALA A 133 -16.86 9.67 11.44
C ALA A 133 -16.07 10.05 10.17
N THR A 134 -16.52 11.11 9.48
CA THR A 134 -15.90 11.58 8.24
C THR A 134 -14.50 12.19 8.46
N ALA A 135 -14.32 12.93 9.55
CA ALA A 135 -13.02 13.54 9.91
C ALA A 135 -12.01 12.50 10.40
N LEU A 136 -12.45 11.51 11.18
CA LEU A 136 -11.62 10.38 11.63
C LEU A 136 -11.24 9.47 10.45
N GLY A 137 -12.18 9.18 9.53
CA GLY A 137 -11.87 8.47 8.29
C GLY A 137 -10.88 9.23 7.38
N MET A 138 -10.93 10.56 7.35
CA MET A 138 -9.94 11.38 6.64
C MET A 138 -8.57 11.41 7.33
N LEU A 139 -8.51 11.44 8.67
CA LEU A 139 -7.25 11.34 9.41
C LEU A 139 -6.63 9.96 9.29
N LEU A 140 -7.45 8.90 9.36
CA LEU A 140 -7.01 7.52 9.16
C LEU A 140 -6.50 7.26 7.73
N TRP A 141 -6.99 8.04 6.75
CA TRP A 141 -6.59 7.91 5.34
C TRP A 141 -5.40 8.79 4.95
N THR A 142 -5.30 10.00 5.49
CA THR A 142 -4.23 10.94 5.16
C THR A 142 -2.95 10.65 5.94
N THR A 143 -3.04 10.13 7.16
CA THR A 143 -1.86 9.90 8.01
C THR A 143 -0.93 8.81 7.44
N PRO A 144 -1.42 7.62 6.99
CA PRO A 144 -0.54 6.61 6.42
C PRO A 144 0.10 7.06 5.12
N VAL A 145 -0.67 7.66 4.21
CA VAL A 145 -0.13 8.17 2.94
C VAL A 145 0.87 9.30 3.18
N ALA A 146 0.57 10.24 4.07
CA ALA A 146 1.48 11.33 4.42
C ALA A 146 2.74 10.83 5.13
N MET A 147 2.63 9.82 6.00
CA MET A 147 3.76 9.23 6.70
C MET A 147 4.59 8.30 5.81
N MET A 148 4.01 7.58 4.84
CA MET A 148 4.76 6.81 3.83
C MET A 148 5.56 7.73 2.92
N ILE A 149 4.96 8.87 2.53
CA ILE A 149 5.69 9.95 1.84
C ILE A 149 6.79 10.47 2.76
N ALA A 150 6.50 10.74 4.03
CA ALA A 150 7.50 11.23 4.99
C ALA A 150 8.63 10.21 5.22
N GLU A 151 8.34 8.91 5.27
CA GLU A 151 9.30 7.81 5.43
C GLU A 151 10.19 7.67 4.21
N THR A 152 9.64 7.86 3.01
CA THR A 152 10.40 7.92 1.75
C THR A 152 11.43 9.06 1.76
N PHE A 153 11.16 10.16 2.48
CA PHE A 153 12.09 11.28 2.65
C PHE A 153 12.91 11.20 3.95
N ALA A 154 12.57 10.32 4.89
CA ALA A 154 13.20 10.22 6.19
C ALA A 154 14.44 9.34 6.12
N THR A 155 15.52 9.77 6.77
CA THR A 155 16.77 9.00 6.87
C THR A 155 16.75 7.97 8.00
N LEU A 156 15.69 7.96 8.83
CA LEU A 156 15.47 7.07 9.97
C LEU A 156 13.98 6.66 10.01
N PRO A 157 13.66 5.41 10.43
CA PRO A 157 12.27 4.97 10.54
C PRO A 157 11.51 5.85 11.55
N LEU A 158 10.33 6.33 11.15
CA LEU A 158 9.49 7.16 12.00
C LEU A 158 8.88 6.30 13.11
N PRO A 159 8.82 6.77 14.37
CA PRO A 159 8.12 6.06 15.44
C PRO A 159 6.61 6.15 15.20
N VAL A 160 6.04 5.17 14.51
CA VAL A 160 4.63 5.16 14.11
C VAL A 160 3.70 4.69 15.23
N GLU A 161 4.22 3.93 16.20
CA GLU A 161 3.42 3.32 17.26
C GLU A 161 2.65 4.36 18.10
N ASP A 162 3.30 5.47 18.45
CA ASP A 162 2.68 6.54 19.24
C ASP A 162 1.57 7.24 18.45
N ALA A 163 1.76 7.42 17.15
CA ALA A 163 0.76 8.00 16.26
C ALA A 163 -0.44 7.06 16.07
N GLN A 164 -0.20 5.76 15.89
CA GLN A 164 -1.23 4.74 15.78
C GLN A 164 -2.09 4.68 17.05
N LYS A 165 -1.45 4.64 18.23
CA LYS A 165 -2.14 4.66 19.53
C LYS A 165 -2.98 5.92 19.73
N ALA A 166 -2.45 7.09 19.35
CA ALA A 166 -3.18 8.34 19.43
C ALA A 166 -4.43 8.34 18.52
N ILE A 167 -4.31 7.81 17.30
CA ILE A 167 -5.44 7.67 16.37
C ILE A 167 -6.49 6.69 16.89
N ALA A 168 -6.06 5.52 17.40
CA ALA A 168 -6.97 4.54 18.00
C ALA A 168 -7.75 5.13 19.17
N GLY A 169 -7.07 5.83 20.09
CA GLY A 169 -7.70 6.51 21.22
C GLY A 169 -8.70 7.59 20.79
N LEU A 170 -8.42 8.34 19.72
CA LEU A 170 -9.37 9.32 19.15
C LEU A 170 -10.62 8.65 18.59
N ILE A 171 -10.48 7.50 17.92
CA ILE A 171 -11.62 6.77 17.36
C ILE A 171 -12.51 6.22 18.47
N ASP A 172 -11.91 5.59 19.48
CA ASP A 172 -12.67 5.03 20.61
C ASP A 172 -13.36 6.10 21.45
N HIS A 173 -12.78 7.30 21.58
CA HIS A 173 -13.40 8.41 22.30
C HIS A 173 -14.65 8.98 21.59
N HIS A 174 -14.80 8.73 20.29
CA HIS A 174 -15.87 9.30 19.46
C HIS A 174 -16.84 8.25 18.89
N ARG A 175 -16.71 6.99 19.31
CA ARG A 175 -17.72 5.93 19.12
C ARG A 175 -18.81 6.00 20.19
#